data_AF-A0A8S4R7B1-F1
#
_entry.id   AF-A0A8S4R7B1-F1
#
_cell.length_a   1.000
_cell.length_b   1.000
_cell.length_c   1.000
_cell.angle_alpha   90.00
_cell.angle_beta   90.00
_cell.angle_gamma   90.00
#
_symmetry.space_group_name_H-M   'P 1'
#
loop_
_entity.id
_entity.type
_entity.pdbx_description
1 polymer ?
#
loop_
_entity_poly.entity_id
_entity_poly.type
_entity_poly.pdbx_seq_one_letter_code
_entity_poly.pdbx_strand_id
1 'polypeptide(L)'
;MAETEDIIYEDFYDELDNRIKTDNSMDIIFFGPPSSFLRLDAETILHLLSTTKKNDIPISRAILAWDIVTDGKTAAFLQGRELLAFERLLNVIPEEDLYYVDFGDSSVFNYFSKRYVPLHNRKFGILAAAYRRYYGNDWYKSASQINELGYLICGFPSHDLRRIAPDTFKELTFDVLSKLDRCNVEQTKVFIGRIPHDCFEDTLVPLFRQAGELFEFRLMINFSGWNRGYAFAMYTTEIEASHAIRLFNNYMIRPSWQLGK
;
A
#
# COMPACT_ATOMS: atom_id res chain seq x y z
N MET A 1 -12.69 29.28 -0.64
CA MET A 1 -12.02 28.39 -1.60
C MET A 1 -11.54 27.09 -0.94
N ALA A 2 -11.04 27.10 0.30
CA ALA A 2 -10.82 25.88 1.09
C ALA A 2 -12.13 25.18 1.50
N GLU A 3 -13.17 25.95 1.87
CA GLU A 3 -14.47 25.40 2.31
C GLU A 3 -15.18 24.53 1.26
N THR A 4 -14.90 24.70 -0.03
CA THR A 4 -15.55 23.94 -1.10
C THR A 4 -14.85 22.60 -1.37
N GLU A 5 -13.58 22.45 -0.97
CA GLU A 5 -12.81 21.21 -1.08
C GLU A 5 -13.15 20.23 0.05
N ASP A 6 -13.38 20.73 1.27
CA ASP A 6 -13.81 19.90 2.42
C ASP A 6 -15.19 19.25 2.19
N ILE A 7 -16.12 19.98 1.57
CA ILE A 7 -17.50 19.52 1.32
C ILE A 7 -17.53 18.34 0.33
N ILE A 8 -16.72 18.38 -0.74
CA ILE A 8 -16.72 17.34 -1.77
C ILE A 8 -16.07 16.05 -1.26
N TYR A 9 -15.08 16.17 -0.36
CA TYR A 9 -14.44 15.04 0.28
C TYR A 9 -15.40 14.39 1.29
N GLU A 10 -16.05 15.18 2.15
CA GLU A 10 -17.08 14.68 3.08
C GLU A 10 -18.23 13.97 2.35
N ASP A 11 -18.76 14.55 1.27
CA ASP A 11 -19.89 13.98 0.51
C ASP A 11 -19.58 12.57 -0.07
N PHE A 12 -18.36 12.34 -0.55
CA PHE A 12 -17.96 11.04 -1.11
C PHE A 12 -17.83 9.94 -0.04
N TYR A 13 -17.36 10.31 1.15
CA TYR A 13 -17.20 9.37 2.26
C TYR A 13 -18.51 9.12 3.01
N ASP A 14 -19.37 10.13 3.12
CA ASP A 14 -20.71 10.00 3.68
C ASP A 14 -21.60 9.08 2.82
N GLU A 15 -21.45 9.12 1.49
CA GLU A 15 -22.14 8.18 0.59
C GLU A 15 -21.66 6.72 0.77
N LEU A 16 -20.40 6.52 1.17
CA LEU A 16 -19.81 5.20 1.45
C LEU A 16 -20.22 4.62 2.81
N ASP A 17 -20.39 5.48 3.81
CA ASP A 17 -20.66 5.12 5.22
C ASP A 17 -22.15 4.91 5.55
N ASN A 18 -23.06 5.31 4.67
CA ASN A 18 -24.53 5.28 4.85
C ASN A 18 -25.19 3.87 4.97
N ARG A 19 -24.43 2.82 5.32
CA ARG A 19 -24.93 1.45 5.48
C ARG A 19 -24.86 0.87 6.90
N ILE A 20 -24.42 1.63 7.91
CA ILE A 20 -24.21 1.09 9.26
C ILE A 20 -25.33 1.55 10.22
N LYS A 21 -25.99 0.60 10.89
CA LYS A 21 -27.05 0.85 11.89
C LYS A 21 -26.44 1.28 13.22
N THR A 22 -27.02 2.30 13.82
CA THR A 22 -26.61 2.98 15.06
C THR A 22 -27.10 2.28 16.32
N ASP A 23 -26.22 1.99 17.28
CA ASP A 23 -26.54 1.75 18.70
C ASP A 23 -25.24 1.62 19.53
N ASN A 24 -24.67 2.74 20.02
CA ASN A 24 -24.02 2.95 21.33
C ASN A 24 -23.18 4.26 21.41
N SER A 25 -22.81 4.71 22.62
CA SER A 25 -22.15 6.02 22.86
C SER A 25 -20.69 6.15 22.37
N MET A 26 -19.97 5.05 22.13
CA MET A 26 -18.71 5.08 21.36
C MET A 26 -18.92 5.54 19.92
N ASP A 27 -20.17 5.48 19.44
CA ASP A 27 -20.48 5.84 18.08
C ASP A 27 -20.39 7.36 17.84
N ILE A 28 -20.39 8.20 18.87
CA ILE A 28 -20.29 9.66 18.66
C ILE A 28 -18.93 10.07 18.08
N ILE A 29 -17.87 9.31 18.39
CA ILE A 29 -16.53 9.63 17.92
C ILE A 29 -16.32 9.09 16.49
N PHE A 30 -16.71 7.84 16.23
CA PHE A 30 -16.53 7.23 14.90
C PHE A 30 -17.69 7.50 13.93
N PHE A 31 -18.91 7.78 14.40
CA PHE A 31 -20.11 7.99 13.58
C PHE A 31 -20.81 9.33 13.85
N GLY A 32 -20.26 10.19 14.71
CA GLY A 32 -20.66 11.61 14.81
C GLY A 32 -20.02 12.46 13.71
N PRO A 33 -20.19 13.80 13.72
CA PRO A 33 -19.65 14.67 12.69
C PRO A 33 -18.11 14.63 12.66
N PRO A 34 -17.45 14.76 11.48
CA PRO A 34 -15.99 14.71 11.36
C PRO A 34 -15.24 15.70 12.28
N SER A 35 -15.85 16.85 12.53
CA SER A 35 -15.33 17.88 13.45
C SER A 35 -15.15 17.42 14.90
N SER A 36 -15.89 16.39 15.37
CA SER A 36 -15.69 15.80 16.70
C SER A 36 -14.42 14.95 16.75
N PHE A 37 -14.11 14.25 15.65
CA PHE A 37 -12.94 13.39 15.55
C PHE A 37 -11.65 14.21 15.42
N LEU A 38 -11.70 15.32 14.66
CA LEU A 38 -10.59 16.27 14.48
C LEU A 38 -10.09 16.96 15.77
N ARG A 39 -10.88 16.91 16.86
CA ARG A 39 -10.48 17.48 18.15
C ARG A 39 -9.61 16.55 18.99
N LEU A 40 -9.46 15.29 18.57
CA LEU A 40 -8.68 14.29 19.29
C LEU A 40 -7.20 14.38 18.90
N ASP A 41 -6.32 14.21 19.87
CA ASP A 41 -4.90 14.07 19.63
C ASP A 41 -4.54 12.65 19.18
N ALA A 42 -3.37 12.51 18.56
CA ALA A 42 -2.91 11.25 17.97
C ALA A 42 -2.88 10.09 18.99
N GLU A 43 -2.46 10.33 20.24
CA GLU A 43 -2.41 9.28 21.27
C GLU A 43 -3.81 8.80 21.66
N THR A 44 -4.78 9.70 21.79
CA THR A 44 -6.18 9.31 22.04
C THR A 44 -6.73 8.49 20.88
N ILE A 45 -6.45 8.88 19.64
CA ILE A 45 -6.87 8.11 18.45
C ILE A 45 -6.26 6.71 18.46
N LEU A 46 -4.96 6.59 18.70
CA LEU A 46 -4.28 5.29 18.78
C LEU A 46 -4.89 4.39 19.87
N HIS A 47 -5.19 4.97 21.04
CA HIS A 47 -5.85 4.24 22.13
C HIS A 47 -7.27 3.77 21.72
N LEU A 48 -8.07 4.64 21.11
CA LEU A 48 -9.41 4.29 20.61
C LEU A 48 -9.36 3.21 19.54
N LEU A 49 -8.44 3.34 18.58
CA LEU A 49 -8.21 2.30 17.57
C LEU A 49 -7.86 0.98 18.27
N SER A 50 -6.95 0.98 19.24
CA SER A 50 -6.52 -0.26 19.90
C SER A 50 -7.63 -1.01 20.65
N THR A 51 -8.66 -0.30 21.10
CA THR A 51 -9.78 -0.83 21.90
C THR A 51 -11.04 -1.11 21.08
N THR A 52 -11.14 -0.53 19.88
CA THR A 52 -12.31 -0.65 19.01
C THR A 52 -12.14 -1.80 18.01
N LYS A 53 -13.21 -2.55 17.77
CA LYS A 53 -13.23 -3.60 16.74
C LYS A 53 -13.08 -2.96 15.36
N LYS A 54 -12.10 -3.43 14.59
CA LYS A 54 -11.74 -2.83 13.30
C LYS A 54 -12.85 -2.86 12.25
N ASN A 55 -13.73 -3.85 12.29
CA ASN A 55 -14.83 -3.96 11.34
C ASN A 55 -15.94 -2.93 11.59
N ASP A 56 -15.95 -2.31 12.77
CA ASP A 56 -16.95 -1.33 13.16
C ASP A 56 -16.45 0.11 12.86
N ILE A 57 -15.20 0.27 12.40
CA ILE A 57 -14.63 1.59 12.10
C ILE A 57 -14.91 1.94 10.63
N PRO A 58 -15.63 3.04 10.35
CA PRO A 58 -15.87 3.50 8.99
C PRO A 58 -14.57 3.79 8.22
N ILE A 59 -14.62 3.66 6.89
CA ILE A 59 -13.45 3.87 6.03
C ILE A 59 -12.94 5.31 6.15
N SER A 60 -13.87 6.26 6.13
CA SER A 60 -13.61 7.69 6.29
C SER A 60 -12.83 8.00 7.57
N ARG A 61 -13.21 7.36 8.67
CA ARG A 61 -12.57 7.53 9.98
C ARG A 61 -11.21 6.89 10.06
N ALA A 62 -11.01 5.75 9.42
CA ALA A 62 -9.70 5.13 9.36
C ALA A 62 -8.70 6.01 8.58
N ILE A 63 -9.13 6.64 7.49
CA ILE A 63 -8.31 7.60 6.72
C ILE A 63 -8.05 8.86 7.56
N LEU A 64 -9.09 9.44 8.17
CA LEU A 64 -8.94 10.62 9.02
C LEU A 64 -8.02 10.36 10.23
N ALA A 65 -8.15 9.18 10.86
CA ALA A 65 -7.27 8.74 11.93
C ALA A 65 -5.82 8.65 11.47
N TRP A 66 -5.60 8.14 10.26
CA TRP A 66 -4.27 8.07 9.68
C TRP A 66 -3.67 9.45 9.48
N ASP A 67 -4.41 10.38 8.88
CA ASP A 67 -3.94 11.74 8.62
C ASP A 67 -3.59 12.50 9.92
N ILE A 68 -4.38 12.32 10.98
CA ILE A 68 -4.09 12.93 12.29
C ILE A 68 -2.86 12.29 12.94
N VAL A 69 -2.74 10.96 12.88
CA VAL A 69 -1.59 10.24 13.47
C VAL A 69 -0.29 10.54 12.72
N THR A 70 -0.35 10.75 11.40
CA THR A 70 0.80 11.16 10.60
C THR A 70 1.06 12.66 10.65
N ASP A 71 0.16 13.46 11.25
CA ASP A 71 0.22 14.93 11.27
C ASP A 71 0.32 15.52 9.84
N GLY A 72 -0.39 14.90 8.89
CA GLY A 72 -0.33 15.23 7.46
C GLY A 72 1.03 14.99 6.79
N LYS A 73 1.96 14.31 7.48
CA LYS A 73 3.28 13.91 6.95
C LYS A 73 3.20 12.47 6.41
N THR A 74 4.36 11.92 6.09
CA THR A 74 4.47 10.54 5.59
C THR A 74 4.50 9.51 6.72
N ALA A 75 4.16 8.25 6.40
CA ALA A 75 4.29 7.11 7.30
C ALA A 75 5.73 6.81 7.81
N ALA A 76 6.74 7.55 7.32
CA ALA A 76 8.14 7.39 7.72
C ALA A 76 8.44 7.69 9.20
N PHE A 77 7.53 8.37 9.91
CA PHE A 77 7.69 8.68 11.34
C PHE A 77 6.94 7.70 12.24
N LEU A 78 6.17 6.77 11.66
CA LEU A 78 5.40 5.80 12.43
C LEU A 78 6.29 4.64 12.87
N GLN A 79 6.08 4.17 14.09
CA GLN A 79 6.71 2.98 14.62
C GLN A 79 5.76 1.79 14.53
N GLY A 80 6.23 0.61 14.93
CA GLY A 80 5.42 -0.60 14.95
C GLY A 80 4.18 -0.49 15.84
N ARG A 81 4.17 0.37 16.87
CA ARG A 81 3.02 0.55 17.77
C ARG A 81 1.86 1.25 17.06
N GLU A 82 2.14 2.27 16.24
CA GLU A 82 1.11 3.02 15.51
C GLU A 82 0.51 2.11 14.44
N LEU A 83 1.35 1.41 13.67
CA LEU A 83 0.89 0.47 12.64
C LEU A 83 0.08 -0.69 13.23
N LEU A 84 0.45 -1.16 14.41
CA LEU A 84 -0.32 -2.14 15.18
C LEU A 84 -1.70 -1.63 15.54
N ALA A 85 -1.84 -0.35 15.89
CA ALA A 85 -3.14 0.24 16.19
C ALA A 85 -4.06 0.25 14.97
N PHE A 86 -3.53 0.40 13.73
CA PHE A 86 -4.35 0.31 12.51
C PHE A 86 -4.68 -1.14 12.13
N GLU A 87 -3.73 -2.07 12.23
CA GLU A 87 -3.90 -3.48 11.88
C GLU A 87 -4.57 -3.68 10.50
N ARG A 88 -5.78 -4.25 10.43
CA ARG A 88 -6.48 -4.50 9.16
C ARG A 88 -6.98 -3.23 8.49
N LEU A 89 -7.05 -2.10 9.20
CA LEU A 89 -7.39 -0.80 8.63
C LEU A 89 -6.31 -0.30 7.67
N LEU A 90 -5.09 -0.83 7.74
CA LEU A 90 -4.05 -0.56 6.73
C LEU A 90 -4.51 -0.94 5.31
N ASN A 91 -5.55 -1.77 5.15
CA ASN A 91 -6.15 -2.06 3.85
C ASN A 91 -6.82 -0.85 3.19
N VAL A 92 -7.33 0.10 3.98
CA VAL A 92 -8.03 1.29 3.46
C VAL A 92 -7.11 2.50 3.32
N ILE A 93 -5.95 2.48 3.98
CA ILE A 93 -4.93 3.52 3.88
C ILE A 93 -4.38 3.59 2.46
N PRO A 94 -4.14 4.79 1.88
CA PRO A 94 -3.57 4.91 0.53
C PRO A 94 -2.28 4.12 0.33
N GLU A 95 -2.07 3.57 -0.87
CA GLU A 95 -0.87 2.80 -1.19
C GLU A 95 0.38 3.70 -1.17
N GLU A 96 0.26 4.95 -1.59
CA GLU A 96 1.35 5.95 -1.54
C GLU A 96 1.87 6.16 -0.11
N ASP A 97 1.01 6.20 0.90
CA ASP A 97 1.43 6.43 2.28
C ASP A 97 2.16 5.21 2.84
N LEU A 98 1.63 4.03 2.57
CA LEU A 98 2.25 2.76 3.00
C LEU A 98 3.61 2.52 2.34
N TYR A 99 3.84 3.07 1.14
CA TYR A 99 5.15 3.02 0.50
C TYR A 99 6.23 3.76 1.30
N TYR A 100 5.86 4.75 2.12
CA TYR A 100 6.80 5.53 2.93
C TYR A 100 7.10 4.96 4.31
N VAL A 101 6.47 3.84 4.70
CA VAL A 101 6.73 3.13 5.96
C VAL A 101 8.23 2.89 6.16
N ASP A 102 8.73 3.20 7.36
CA ASP A 102 10.15 3.12 7.68
C ASP A 102 10.61 1.71 8.06
N PHE A 103 11.04 0.94 7.06
CA PHE A 103 11.64 -0.37 7.30
C PHE A 103 13.06 -0.30 7.89
N GLY A 104 13.65 0.90 8.05
CA GLY A 104 14.87 1.08 8.85
C GLY A 104 14.62 0.95 10.35
N ASP A 105 13.39 1.22 10.80
CA ASP A 105 13.00 1.01 12.20
C ASP A 105 12.71 -0.47 12.48
N SER A 106 13.40 -1.01 13.49
CA SER A 106 13.31 -2.43 13.84
C SER A 106 11.91 -2.83 14.33
N SER A 107 11.15 -1.93 14.94
CA SER A 107 9.78 -2.22 15.40
C SER A 107 8.81 -2.37 14.22
N VAL A 108 8.97 -1.54 13.19
CA VAL A 108 8.20 -1.61 11.94
C VAL A 108 8.53 -2.89 11.18
N PHE A 109 9.81 -3.19 11.00
CA PHE A 109 10.23 -4.43 10.35
C PHE A 109 9.69 -5.67 11.08
N ASN A 110 9.87 -5.74 12.41
CA ASN A 110 9.37 -6.85 13.22
C ASN A 110 7.85 -6.99 13.15
N TYR A 111 7.11 -5.88 13.10
CA TYR A 111 5.66 -5.90 13.00
C TYR A 111 5.18 -6.64 11.74
N PHE A 112 5.74 -6.31 10.57
CA PHE A 112 5.32 -6.94 9.32
C PHE A 112 6.01 -8.28 9.02
N SER A 113 7.19 -8.55 9.59
CA SER A 113 7.92 -9.81 9.33
C SER A 113 7.48 -10.94 10.25
N LYS A 114 7.30 -10.68 11.55
CA LYS A 114 7.07 -11.72 12.56
C LYS A 114 5.58 -11.97 12.84
N ARG A 115 4.72 -11.00 12.59
CA ARG A 115 3.27 -11.11 12.84
C ARG A 115 2.51 -11.16 11.52
N TYR A 116 1.54 -12.07 11.45
CA TYR A 116 0.59 -12.06 10.35
C TYR A 116 -0.37 -10.88 10.52
N VAL A 117 -0.40 -10.00 9.52
CA VAL A 117 -1.37 -8.91 9.42
C VAL A 117 -2.30 -9.23 8.25
N PRO A 118 -3.63 -9.29 8.45
CA PRO A 118 -4.58 -9.66 7.42
C PRO A 118 -4.76 -8.51 6.40
N LEU A 119 -3.76 -8.33 5.55
CA LEU A 119 -3.75 -7.34 4.49
C LEU A 119 -4.09 -7.97 3.14
N HIS A 120 -4.68 -7.19 2.24
CA HIS A 120 -4.82 -7.56 0.84
C HIS A 120 -3.42 -7.81 0.24
N ASN A 121 -3.30 -8.79 -0.66
CA ASN A 121 -2.02 -9.15 -1.27
C ASN A 121 -1.30 -7.93 -1.88
N ARG A 122 -2.07 -6.99 -2.41
CA ARG A 122 -1.56 -5.72 -2.95
C ARG A 122 -0.78 -4.89 -1.93
N LYS A 123 -1.26 -4.83 -0.68
CA LYS A 123 -0.61 -4.08 0.40
C LYS A 123 0.72 -4.72 0.79
N PHE A 124 0.80 -6.05 0.81
CA PHE A 124 2.10 -6.73 0.94
C PHE A 124 3.06 -6.36 -0.18
N GLY A 125 2.58 -6.26 -1.43
CA GLY A 125 3.40 -5.78 -2.56
C GLY A 125 3.98 -4.38 -2.34
N ILE A 126 3.17 -3.45 -1.83
CA ILE A 126 3.63 -2.09 -1.48
C ILE A 126 4.65 -2.13 -0.35
N LEU A 127 4.42 -2.93 0.69
CA LEU A 127 5.34 -3.08 1.82
C LEU A 127 6.68 -3.71 1.38
N ALA A 128 6.67 -4.67 0.46
CA ALA A 128 7.90 -5.23 -0.12
C ALA A 128 8.65 -4.19 -0.98
N ALA A 129 7.95 -3.34 -1.72
CA ALA A 129 8.56 -2.23 -2.45
C ALA A 129 9.19 -1.20 -1.49
N ALA A 130 8.49 -0.87 -0.40
CA ALA A 130 9.02 -0.03 0.67
C ALA A 130 10.25 -0.65 1.34
N TYR A 131 10.24 -1.96 1.63
CA TYR A 131 11.41 -2.68 2.14
C TYR A 131 12.62 -2.57 1.19
N ARG A 132 12.40 -2.77 -0.11
CA ARG A 132 13.45 -2.65 -1.15
C ARG A 132 14.02 -1.24 -1.24
N ARG A 133 13.28 -0.20 -0.85
CA ARG A 133 13.80 1.17 -0.77
C ARG A 133 14.95 1.29 0.25
N TYR A 134 14.88 0.57 1.36
CA TYR A 134 15.87 0.61 2.45
C TYR A 134 17.00 -0.39 2.26
N TYR A 135 16.67 -1.63 1.90
CA TYR A 135 17.63 -2.73 1.83
C TYR A 135 18.13 -3.03 0.41
N GLY A 136 17.60 -2.31 -0.59
CA GLY A 136 17.97 -2.47 -1.99
C GLY A 136 17.32 -3.68 -2.67
N ASN A 137 17.78 -3.95 -3.89
CA ASN A 137 17.22 -4.98 -4.78
C ASN A 137 17.93 -6.34 -4.67
N ASP A 138 18.92 -6.46 -3.79
CA ASP A 138 19.79 -7.63 -3.65
C ASP A 138 19.39 -8.58 -2.51
N TRP A 139 18.20 -8.38 -1.95
CA TRP A 139 17.65 -9.15 -0.81
C TRP A 139 17.65 -10.68 -1.03
N TYR A 140 17.57 -11.12 -2.29
CA TYR A 140 17.51 -12.54 -2.67
C TYR A 140 18.88 -13.25 -2.63
N LYS A 141 19.98 -12.53 -2.37
CA LYS A 141 21.35 -13.09 -2.36
C LYS A 141 21.70 -13.81 -1.05
N SER A 142 21.02 -13.49 0.06
CA SER A 142 21.33 -14.01 1.39
C SER A 142 20.16 -14.78 1.97
N ALA A 143 20.36 -16.06 2.31
CA ALA A 143 19.33 -16.88 2.93
C ALA A 143 18.93 -16.34 4.30
N SER A 144 19.88 -15.80 5.07
CA SER A 144 19.59 -15.15 6.35
C SER A 144 18.61 -13.99 6.19
N GLN A 145 18.84 -13.13 5.18
CA GLN A 145 17.97 -12.00 4.92
C GLN A 145 16.57 -12.43 4.48
N ILE A 146 16.48 -13.44 3.62
CA ILE A 146 15.19 -14.01 3.18
C ILE A 146 14.44 -14.63 4.38
N ASN A 147 15.14 -15.35 5.25
CA ASN A 147 14.57 -15.96 6.45
C ASN A 147 14.01 -14.89 7.42
N GLU A 148 14.65 -13.72 7.51
CA GLU A 148 14.18 -12.61 8.34
C GLU A 148 12.96 -11.88 7.76
N LEU A 149 12.72 -11.92 6.44
CA LEU A 149 11.56 -11.27 5.84
C LEU A 149 10.24 -11.79 6.43
N GLY A 150 10.18 -13.07 6.82
CA GLY A 150 8.99 -13.65 7.41
C GLY A 150 7.76 -13.45 6.51
N TYR A 151 6.70 -12.82 7.02
CA TYR A 151 5.48 -12.58 6.23
C TYR A 151 5.67 -11.57 5.09
N LEU A 152 6.69 -10.72 5.13
CA LEU A 152 6.97 -9.78 4.03
C LEU A 152 7.35 -10.49 2.73
N ILE A 153 7.82 -11.74 2.79
CA ILE A 153 8.16 -12.52 1.59
C ILE A 153 6.97 -12.62 0.61
N CYS A 154 5.75 -12.59 1.15
CA CYS A 154 4.50 -12.56 0.39
C CYS A 154 4.33 -11.35 -0.54
N GLY A 155 5.00 -10.25 -0.23
CA GLY A 155 4.93 -9.04 -1.05
C GLY A 155 5.84 -9.08 -2.26
N PHE A 156 6.77 -10.03 -2.33
CA PHE A 156 7.70 -10.11 -3.44
C PHE A 156 7.06 -10.88 -4.60
N PRO A 157 7.10 -10.35 -5.82
CA PRO A 157 6.47 -10.98 -6.97
C PRO A 157 7.22 -12.27 -7.36
N SER A 158 6.50 -13.21 -7.99
CA SER A 158 7.06 -14.52 -8.38
C SER A 158 8.32 -14.42 -9.25
N HIS A 159 8.42 -13.39 -10.11
CA HIS A 159 9.58 -13.18 -10.96
C HIS A 159 10.82 -12.77 -10.17
N ASP A 160 10.66 -12.11 -9.02
CA ASP A 160 11.77 -11.78 -8.13
C ASP A 160 12.15 -13.00 -7.28
N LEU A 161 11.17 -13.77 -6.78
CA LEU A 161 11.42 -15.03 -6.07
C LEU A 161 12.21 -16.04 -6.91
N ARG A 162 11.95 -16.08 -8.23
CA ARG A 162 12.71 -16.92 -9.18
C ARG A 162 14.19 -16.56 -9.32
N ARG A 163 14.65 -15.43 -8.77
CA ARG A 163 16.06 -15.02 -8.78
C ARG A 163 16.88 -15.64 -7.64
N ILE A 164 16.23 -16.27 -6.66
CA ILE A 164 16.90 -16.97 -5.55
C ILE A 164 17.68 -18.16 -6.14
N ALA A 165 19.00 -18.17 -5.93
CA ALA A 165 19.86 -19.23 -6.43
C ALA A 165 19.55 -20.56 -5.72
N PRO A 166 19.76 -21.72 -6.37
CA PRO A 166 19.48 -23.02 -5.77
C PRO A 166 20.20 -23.27 -4.44
N ASP A 167 21.41 -22.74 -4.26
CA ASP A 167 22.17 -22.91 -3.01
C ASP A 167 21.60 -22.05 -1.88
N THR A 168 21.24 -20.79 -2.16
CA THR A 168 20.52 -19.93 -1.22
C THR A 168 19.16 -20.51 -0.85
N PHE A 169 18.44 -21.10 -1.81
CA PHE A 169 17.14 -21.72 -1.58
C PHE A 169 17.22 -22.88 -0.58
N LYS A 170 18.29 -23.70 -0.64
CA LYS A 170 18.48 -24.83 0.30
C LYS A 170 18.66 -24.38 1.75
N GLU A 171 19.13 -23.16 1.98
CA GLU A 171 19.34 -22.58 3.31
C GLU A 171 18.08 -21.89 3.87
N LEU A 172 16.98 -21.84 3.11
CA LEU A 172 15.73 -21.27 3.58
C LEU A 172 15.04 -22.17 4.61
N THR A 173 14.48 -21.53 5.63
CA THR A 173 13.74 -22.21 6.68
C THR A 173 12.33 -22.58 6.21
N PHE A 174 11.83 -23.72 6.69
CA PHE A 174 10.45 -24.14 6.41
C PHE A 174 9.42 -23.11 6.88
N ASP A 175 9.70 -22.39 7.97
CA ASP A 175 8.84 -21.31 8.47
C ASP A 175 8.59 -20.24 7.39
N VAL A 176 9.64 -19.72 6.75
CA VAL A 176 9.48 -18.71 5.69
C VAL A 176 8.78 -19.26 4.46
N LEU A 177 9.08 -20.49 4.06
CA LEU A 177 8.39 -21.12 2.93
C LEU A 177 6.89 -21.29 3.22
N SER A 178 6.53 -21.71 4.43
CA SER A 178 5.12 -21.88 4.84
C SER A 178 4.32 -20.56 4.86
N LYS A 179 5.00 -19.42 4.95
CA LYS A 179 4.36 -18.10 4.92
C LYS A 179 3.93 -17.71 3.51
N LEU A 180 4.55 -18.24 2.45
CA LEU A 180 4.15 -18.01 1.06
C LEU A 180 2.74 -18.55 0.75
N ASP A 181 2.28 -19.59 1.46
CA ASP A 181 0.93 -20.15 1.28
C ASP A 181 -0.18 -19.20 1.80
N ARG A 182 0.17 -18.16 2.55
CA ARG A 182 -0.79 -17.22 3.15
C ARG A 182 -1.19 -16.08 2.22
N CYS A 183 -0.63 -16.03 1.02
CA CYS A 183 -0.76 -14.90 0.11
C CYS A 183 -0.72 -15.38 -1.34
N ASN A 184 -1.39 -14.64 -2.23
CA ASN A 184 -1.22 -14.90 -3.66
C ASN A 184 0.00 -14.13 -4.17
N VAL A 185 1.10 -14.83 -4.44
CA VAL A 185 2.30 -14.25 -5.07
C VAL A 185 2.06 -13.85 -6.53
N GLU A 186 0.97 -14.33 -7.12
CA GLU A 186 0.55 -14.01 -8.48
C GLU A 186 -0.18 -12.65 -8.51
N GLN A 187 0.62 -11.58 -8.53
CA GLN A 187 0.10 -10.22 -8.62
C GLN A 187 -0.22 -9.87 -10.07
N THR A 188 -1.50 -9.62 -10.36
CA THR A 188 -1.94 -9.10 -11.67
C THR A 188 -1.94 -7.56 -11.74
N LYS A 189 -1.87 -6.88 -10.59
CA LYS A 189 -1.82 -5.42 -10.48
C LYS A 189 -0.38 -4.91 -10.38
N VAL A 190 0.02 -4.08 -11.34
CA VAL A 190 1.33 -3.45 -11.47
C VAL A 190 1.27 -1.99 -11.00
N PHE A 191 2.27 -1.57 -10.21
CA PHE A 191 2.50 -0.17 -9.89
C PHE A 191 3.36 0.48 -10.98
N ILE A 192 2.97 1.65 -11.45
CA ILE A 192 3.71 2.43 -12.43
C ILE A 192 4.04 3.77 -11.79
N GLY A 193 5.29 3.94 -11.36
CA GLY A 193 5.78 5.20 -10.81
C GLY A 193 6.55 6.04 -11.82
N ARG A 194 6.82 7.30 -11.44
CA ARG A 194 7.59 8.28 -12.24
C ARG A 194 6.96 8.59 -13.59
N ILE A 195 5.65 8.75 -13.61
CA ILE A 195 4.94 9.22 -14.80
C ILE A 195 5.15 10.75 -14.91
N PRO A 196 5.52 11.30 -16.09
CA PRO A 196 5.55 12.74 -16.29
C PRO A 196 4.16 13.34 -16.00
N HIS A 197 4.09 14.48 -15.29
CA HIS A 197 2.81 15.08 -14.84
C HIS A 197 1.80 15.39 -15.94
N ASP A 198 2.29 15.52 -17.18
CA ASP A 198 1.53 15.82 -18.38
C ASP A 198 1.24 14.59 -19.26
N CYS A 199 1.56 13.37 -18.79
CA CYS A 199 1.18 12.12 -19.46
C CYS A 199 -0.15 11.58 -18.93
N PHE A 200 -1.09 11.28 -19.82
CA PHE A 200 -2.42 10.81 -19.44
C PHE A 200 -2.73 9.44 -20.05
N GLU A 201 -3.95 8.95 -19.80
CA GLU A 201 -4.40 7.61 -20.19
C GLU A 201 -4.32 7.38 -21.70
N ASP A 202 -4.52 8.42 -22.51
CA ASP A 202 -4.40 8.41 -23.97
C ASP A 202 -3.02 7.91 -24.45
N THR A 203 -1.96 8.25 -23.71
CA THR A 203 -0.59 7.86 -24.00
C THR A 203 -0.21 6.56 -23.26
N LEU A 204 -0.64 6.44 -22.01
CA LEU A 204 -0.22 5.34 -21.13
C LEU A 204 -0.93 4.03 -21.44
N VAL A 205 -2.24 4.04 -21.70
CA VAL A 205 -3.02 2.81 -21.95
C VAL A 205 -2.53 2.08 -23.21
N PRO A 206 -2.30 2.74 -24.37
CA PRO A 206 -1.76 2.05 -25.54
C PRO A 206 -0.34 1.49 -25.31
N LEU A 207 0.47 2.17 -24.49
CA LEU A 207 1.81 1.70 -24.13
C LEU A 207 1.71 0.40 -23.31
N PHE A 208 0.97 0.42 -22.20
CA PHE A 208 0.88 -0.74 -21.29
C PHE A 208 0.14 -1.94 -21.88
N ARG A 209 -0.78 -1.71 -22.83
CA ARG A 209 -1.40 -2.80 -23.61
C ARG A 209 -0.41 -3.63 -24.43
N GLN A 210 0.80 -3.13 -24.71
CA GLN A 210 1.81 -3.92 -25.42
C GLN A 210 2.32 -5.11 -24.61
N ALA A 211 2.19 -5.07 -23.27
CA ALA A 211 2.61 -6.17 -22.42
C ALA A 211 1.53 -7.27 -22.25
N GLY A 212 0.25 -6.93 -22.42
CA GLY A 212 -0.88 -7.84 -22.23
C GLY A 212 -2.22 -7.10 -22.16
N GLU A 213 -3.30 -7.86 -21.95
CA GLU A 213 -4.64 -7.31 -21.82
C GLU A 213 -4.84 -6.62 -20.45
N LEU A 214 -5.16 -5.33 -20.49
CA LEU A 214 -5.48 -4.54 -19.30
C LEU A 214 -6.94 -4.75 -18.90
N PHE A 215 -7.15 -5.35 -17.72
CA PHE A 215 -8.44 -5.46 -17.07
C PHE A 215 -8.89 -4.11 -16.48
N GLU A 216 -7.98 -3.39 -15.82
CA GLU A 216 -8.25 -2.09 -15.22
C GLU A 216 -7.01 -1.19 -15.28
N PHE A 217 -7.18 0.10 -15.54
CA PHE A 217 -6.12 1.10 -15.45
C PHE A 217 -6.62 2.28 -14.62
N ARG A 218 -5.82 2.72 -13.63
CA ARG A 218 -6.13 3.88 -12.79
C ARG A 218 -4.94 4.83 -12.78
N LEU A 219 -5.08 5.99 -13.42
CA LEU A 219 -4.14 7.10 -13.28
C LEU A 219 -4.56 7.97 -12.09
N MET A 220 -3.64 8.26 -11.18
CA MET A 220 -3.95 9.12 -10.05
C MET A 220 -3.79 10.58 -10.47
N ILE A 221 -4.81 11.41 -10.25
CA ILE A 221 -4.87 12.80 -10.72
C ILE A 221 -5.11 13.73 -9.53
N ASN A 222 -4.47 14.89 -9.54
CA ASN A 222 -4.71 15.98 -8.58
C ASN A 222 -5.92 16.82 -9.00
N PHE A 223 -6.47 17.59 -8.06
CA PHE A 223 -7.57 18.54 -8.35
C PHE A 223 -7.23 19.57 -9.43
N SER A 224 -5.93 19.88 -9.61
CA SER A 224 -5.45 20.73 -10.71
C SER A 224 -5.52 20.09 -12.10
N GLY A 225 -5.97 18.84 -12.21
CA GLY A 225 -6.06 18.08 -13.47
C GLY A 225 -4.74 17.43 -13.92
N TRP A 226 -3.64 17.66 -13.21
CA TRP A 226 -2.34 17.00 -13.47
C TRP A 226 -2.27 15.64 -12.82
N ASN A 227 -1.57 14.68 -13.43
CA ASN A 227 -1.37 13.39 -12.78
C ASN A 227 -0.41 13.50 -11.58
N ARG A 228 -0.57 12.60 -10.61
CA ARG A 228 0.24 12.49 -9.38
C ARG A 228 1.59 11.80 -9.61
N GLY A 229 1.95 11.52 -10.85
CA GLY A 229 3.21 10.85 -11.20
C GLY A 229 3.18 9.33 -11.03
N TYR A 230 2.01 8.73 -10.81
CA TYR A 230 1.87 7.27 -10.74
C TYR A 230 0.49 6.77 -11.20
N ALA A 231 0.46 5.51 -11.61
CA ALA A 231 -0.73 4.79 -12.03
C ALA A 231 -0.69 3.33 -11.57
N PHE A 232 -1.84 2.67 -11.64
CA PHE A 232 -1.98 1.23 -11.43
C PHE A 232 -2.56 0.58 -12.67
N ALA A 233 -1.96 -0.52 -13.10
CA ALA A 233 -2.44 -1.33 -14.21
C ALA A 233 -2.72 -2.75 -13.72
N MET A 234 -3.96 -3.21 -13.83
CA MET A 234 -4.35 -4.60 -13.56
C MET A 234 -4.46 -5.35 -14.88
N TYR A 235 -3.72 -6.44 -15.01
CA TYR A 235 -3.76 -7.34 -16.15
C TYR A 235 -4.70 -8.51 -15.91
N THR A 236 -5.07 -9.22 -16.97
CA THR A 236 -5.92 -10.42 -16.84
C THR A 236 -5.16 -11.59 -16.23
N THR A 237 -3.85 -11.67 -16.46
CA THR A 237 -2.99 -12.75 -15.94
C THR A 237 -1.72 -12.22 -15.27
N GLU A 238 -1.14 -13.02 -14.38
CA GLU A 238 0.15 -12.70 -13.74
C GLU A 238 1.32 -12.68 -14.73
N ILE A 239 1.23 -13.51 -15.78
CA ILE A 239 2.26 -13.59 -16.82
C ILE A 239 2.37 -12.25 -17.54
N GLU A 240 1.24 -11.66 -17.92
CA GLU A 240 1.17 -10.33 -18.52
C GLU A 240 1.65 -9.23 -17.57
N ALA A 241 1.24 -9.27 -16.30
CA ALA A 241 1.71 -8.33 -15.29
C ALA A 241 3.23 -8.39 -15.10
N SER A 242 3.79 -9.60 -15.02
CA SER A 242 5.24 -9.83 -14.95
C SER A 242 5.96 -9.39 -16.23
N HIS A 243 5.34 -9.60 -17.39
CA HIS A 243 5.85 -9.14 -18.68
C HIS A 243 5.90 -7.61 -18.74
N ALA A 244 4.86 -6.94 -18.26
CA ALA A 244 4.80 -5.48 -18.17
C ALA A 244 5.90 -4.91 -17.29
N ILE A 245 6.17 -5.51 -16.13
CA ILE A 245 7.26 -5.08 -15.25
C ILE A 245 8.61 -5.22 -15.97
N ARG A 246 8.84 -6.33 -16.68
CA ARG A 246 10.09 -6.56 -17.42
C ARG A 246 10.29 -5.59 -18.58
N LEU A 247 9.22 -5.27 -19.31
CA LEU A 247 9.26 -4.38 -20.47
C LEU A 247 9.40 -2.91 -20.06
N PHE A 248 8.65 -2.49 -19.03
CA PHE A 248 8.49 -1.06 -18.72
C PHE A 248 9.32 -0.56 -17.54
N ASN A 249 9.97 -1.45 -16.78
CA ASN A 249 10.90 -1.01 -15.75
C ASN A 249 12.15 -0.36 -16.39
N ASN A 250 12.38 0.92 -16.06
CA ASN A 250 13.36 1.81 -16.69
C ASN A 250 13.08 2.15 -18.16
N TYR A 251 11.83 1.99 -18.63
CA TYR A 251 11.45 2.38 -19.99
C TYR A 251 11.44 3.90 -20.16
N MET A 252 12.04 4.36 -21.25
CA MET A 252 12.13 5.77 -21.59
C MET A 252 10.83 6.22 -22.27
N ILE A 253 9.89 6.78 -21.48
CA ILE A 253 8.64 7.31 -22.05
C ILE A 253 8.88 8.59 -22.86
N ARG A 254 9.91 9.37 -22.49
CA ARG A 254 10.35 10.60 -23.15
C ARG A 254 11.87 10.71 -23.07
N PRO A 255 12.53 11.54 -23.91
CA PRO A 255 13.94 11.84 -23.74
C PRO A 255 14.22 12.28 -22.29
N SER A 256 15.15 11.59 -21.63
CA SER A 256 15.54 11.82 -20.23
C SER A 256 14.48 11.50 -19.14
N TRP A 257 13.42 10.74 -19.44
CA TRP A 257 12.42 10.35 -18.44
C TRP A 257 12.15 8.83 -18.43
N GLN A 258 12.45 8.18 -17.31
CA GLN A 258 12.30 6.74 -17.10
C GLN A 258 11.10 6.41 -16.22
N LEU A 259 10.33 5.41 -16.63
CA LEU A 259 9.28 4.81 -15.83
C LEU A 259 9.88 3.83 -14.82
N GLY A 260 9.31 3.79 -13.60
CA GLY A 260 9.68 2.83 -12.56
C GLY A 260 10.93 3.16 -11.72
N LYS A 261 10.92 2.69 -10.47
CA LYS A 261 12.09 2.41 -9.61
C LYS A 261 11.68 1.50 -8.45
#